data_AF-A0A2V7DRN2-F1
#
_entry.id   AF-A0A2V7DRN2-F1
#
_cell.length_a   1.000
_cell.length_b   1.000
_cell.length_c   1.000
_cell.angle_alpha   90.00
_cell.angle_beta   90.00
_cell.angle_gamma   90.00
#
_symmetry.space_group_name_H-M   'P 1'
#
loop_
_entity.id
_entity.type
_entity.pdbx_description
1 polymer ?
#
loop_
_entity_poly.entity_id
_entity_poly.type
_entity_poly.pdbx_seq_one_letter_code
_entity_poly.pdbx_strand_id
1 'polypeptide(L)'
;MARVFLLSPASCSGLRARMIMRPGADFLLARRLRESAGAPLGEVYTFLSGLYFRGKLAYARAFAGRPEYVLVITPTAGLRSPDALVTLDVLRGFARIDIADGSPRFRRPLLGDAKALVTGLAGDDEVILLGSIASSKYVDVLSGVFGARLKFPLAFVGRGDMSRGGLLLRCVTEGRELPYAPVDGAIRRGARPPKLPPLPRRVVPTGG
;
A
#
# COMPACT_ATOMS: atom_id res chain seq x y z
N MET A 1 14.36 -3.23 17.44
CA MET A 1 13.69 -3.72 16.23
C MET A 1 12.31 -3.11 16.00
N ALA A 2 12.26 -2.04 15.22
CA ALA A 2 11.05 -1.48 14.63
C ALA A 2 10.77 -2.08 13.24
N ARG A 3 9.52 -1.96 12.80
CA ARG A 3 9.08 -2.33 11.44
C ARG A 3 8.41 -1.17 10.75
N VAL A 4 9.02 -0.71 9.67
CA VAL A 4 8.43 0.30 8.78
C VAL A 4 7.73 -0.38 7.62
N PHE A 5 6.43 -0.11 7.47
CA PHE A 5 5.59 -0.65 6.42
C PHE A 5 5.52 0.31 5.23
N LEU A 6 5.93 -0.17 4.06
CA LEU A 6 5.80 0.54 2.79
C LEU A 6 4.64 -0.06 1.98
N LEU A 7 3.60 0.75 1.75
CA LEU A 7 2.41 0.35 1.03
C LEU A 7 2.57 0.75 -0.43
N SER A 8 2.54 -0.24 -1.31
CA SER A 8 2.50 0.00 -2.76
C SER A 8 1.31 0.89 -3.16
N PRO A 9 1.45 1.72 -4.22
CA PRO A 9 0.41 2.64 -4.65
C PRO A 9 -0.84 1.91 -5.17
N ALA A 10 -1.97 2.61 -5.18
CA ALA A 10 -3.13 2.23 -6.00
C ALA A 10 -3.04 2.88 -7.38
N SER A 11 -3.57 2.21 -8.43
CA SER A 11 -3.66 2.82 -9.76
C SER A 11 -4.60 4.03 -9.73
N CYS A 12 -4.08 5.18 -10.16
CA CYS A 12 -4.83 6.43 -10.29
C CYS A 12 -5.38 6.65 -11.71
N SER A 13 -5.25 5.66 -12.61
CA SER A 13 -5.76 5.71 -13.99
C SER A 13 -6.88 4.69 -14.28
N GLY A 14 -7.20 3.82 -13.30
CA GLY A 14 -8.23 2.79 -13.43
C GLY A 14 -9.67 3.31 -13.38
N LEU A 15 -10.64 2.38 -13.51
CA LEU A 15 -12.07 2.69 -13.56
C LEU A 15 -12.55 3.54 -12.37
N ARG A 16 -12.18 3.17 -11.13
CA ARG A 16 -12.56 3.93 -9.94
C ARG A 16 -11.93 5.31 -9.90
N ALA A 17 -10.72 5.46 -10.42
CA ALA A 17 -10.09 6.76 -10.53
C ALA A 17 -10.88 7.68 -11.48
N ARG A 18 -11.37 7.15 -12.60
CA ARG A 18 -12.28 7.89 -13.50
C ARG A 18 -13.60 8.25 -12.82
N MET A 19 -14.17 7.34 -12.02
CA MET A 19 -15.42 7.59 -11.28
C MET A 19 -15.28 8.75 -10.29
N ILE A 20 -14.23 8.77 -9.47
CA ILE A 20 -14.04 9.81 -8.46
C ILE A 20 -13.63 11.16 -9.06
N MET A 21 -12.90 11.15 -10.18
CA MET A 21 -12.44 12.36 -10.87
C MET A 21 -13.46 12.92 -11.87
N ARG A 22 -14.58 12.23 -12.15
CA ARG A 22 -15.63 12.70 -13.07
C ARG A 22 -16.14 14.07 -12.62
N PRO A 23 -16.27 15.10 -13.49
CA PRO A 23 -16.69 16.45 -13.09
C PRO A 23 -17.92 16.52 -12.17
N GLY A 24 -18.94 15.69 -12.40
CA GLY A 24 -20.15 15.62 -11.56
C GLY A 24 -20.24 14.42 -10.61
N ALA A 25 -19.13 13.95 -10.02
CA ALA A 25 -19.18 12.94 -8.95
C ALA A 25 -19.47 13.62 -7.60
N ASP A 26 -20.56 13.23 -6.95
CA ASP A 26 -21.20 13.92 -5.81
C ASP A 26 -21.16 13.15 -4.49
N PHE A 27 -20.72 11.90 -4.49
CA PHE A 27 -20.48 11.16 -3.26
C PHE A 27 -19.41 11.84 -2.38
N LEU A 28 -19.51 11.63 -1.07
CA LEU A 28 -18.75 12.37 -0.04
C LEU A 28 -17.24 12.51 -0.36
N LEU A 29 -16.57 11.41 -0.67
CA LEU A 29 -15.13 11.43 -0.94
C LEU A 29 -14.77 12.24 -2.21
N ALA A 30 -15.60 12.19 -3.26
CA ALA A 30 -15.38 13.00 -4.45
C ALA A 30 -15.55 14.50 -4.15
N ARG A 31 -16.56 14.87 -3.36
CA ARG A 31 -16.76 16.27 -2.92
C ARG A 31 -15.57 16.78 -2.14
N ARG A 32 -15.13 16.04 -1.12
CA ARG A 32 -13.95 16.38 -0.30
C ARG A 32 -12.69 16.61 -1.13
N LEU A 33 -12.44 15.80 -2.17
CA LEU A 33 -11.28 15.99 -3.05
C LEU A 33 -11.31 17.31 -3.83
N ARG A 34 -12.48 17.89 -4.08
CA ARG A 34 -12.60 19.20 -4.77
C ARG A 34 -12.47 20.38 -3.83
N GLU A 35 -12.65 20.15 -2.54
CA GLU A 35 -12.46 21.16 -1.51
C GLU A 35 -10.97 21.29 -1.19
N SER A 36 -10.55 22.48 -0.72
CA SER A 36 -9.16 22.74 -0.33
C SER A 36 -8.69 21.85 0.82
N ALA A 37 -9.61 21.41 1.68
CA ALA A 37 -9.33 20.47 2.78
C ALA A 37 -8.93 19.07 2.28
N GLY A 38 -9.35 18.67 1.08
CA GLY A 38 -9.00 17.37 0.50
C GLY A 38 -9.50 16.15 1.30
N ALA A 39 -8.88 15.00 1.04
CA ALA A 39 -9.14 13.76 1.76
C ALA A 39 -7.85 12.97 2.04
N PRO A 40 -7.80 12.14 3.10
CA PRO A 40 -6.66 11.30 3.40
C PRO A 40 -6.29 10.36 2.24
N LEU A 41 -5.00 10.30 1.90
CA LEU A 41 -4.46 9.45 0.86
C LEU A 41 -4.88 7.98 1.02
N GLY A 42 -4.90 7.48 2.25
CA GLY A 42 -5.29 6.12 2.57
C GLY A 42 -6.76 5.82 2.28
N GLU A 43 -7.65 6.79 2.48
CA GLU A 43 -9.07 6.70 2.14
C GLU A 43 -9.25 6.68 0.60
N VAL A 44 -8.55 7.58 -0.10
CA VAL A 44 -8.55 7.64 -1.56
C VAL A 44 -8.04 6.34 -2.17
N TYR A 45 -6.89 5.83 -1.73
CA TYR A 45 -6.34 4.57 -2.26
C TYR A 45 -7.18 3.35 -1.87
N THR A 46 -7.84 3.38 -0.72
CA THR A 46 -8.85 2.36 -0.36
C THR A 46 -10.03 2.39 -1.33
N PHE A 47 -10.53 3.57 -1.71
CA PHE A 47 -11.55 3.67 -2.75
C PHE A 47 -11.04 3.10 -4.08
N LEU A 48 -9.86 3.51 -4.54
CA LEU A 48 -9.29 3.10 -5.83
C LEU A 48 -9.00 1.60 -5.95
N SER A 49 -8.48 0.97 -4.90
CA SER A 49 -7.99 -0.42 -4.93
C SER A 49 -8.83 -1.39 -4.07
N GLY A 50 -9.84 -0.88 -3.38
CA GLY A 50 -10.77 -1.68 -2.59
C GLY A 50 -10.08 -2.52 -1.53
N LEU A 51 -10.42 -3.81 -1.53
CA LEU A 51 -9.96 -4.76 -0.52
C LEU A 51 -8.44 -4.84 -0.42
N TYR A 52 -7.72 -4.68 -1.53
CA TYR A 52 -6.27 -4.82 -1.49
C TYR A 52 -5.59 -3.70 -0.71
N PHE A 53 -5.88 -2.44 -1.04
CA PHE A 53 -5.31 -1.33 -0.28
C PHE A 53 -5.86 -1.24 1.14
N ARG A 54 -7.15 -1.53 1.33
CA ARG A 54 -7.74 -1.64 2.68
C ARG A 54 -6.99 -2.64 3.55
N GLY A 55 -6.68 -3.83 3.01
CA GLY A 55 -5.91 -4.85 3.71
C GLY A 55 -4.50 -4.39 4.06
N LYS A 56 -3.79 -3.76 3.12
CA LYS A 56 -2.45 -3.18 3.36
C LYS A 56 -2.46 -2.16 4.49
N LEU A 57 -3.39 -1.21 4.45
CA LEU A 57 -3.49 -0.13 5.44
C LEU A 57 -3.87 -0.65 6.83
N ALA A 58 -4.87 -1.53 6.91
CA ALA A 58 -5.29 -2.10 8.19
C ALA A 58 -4.17 -2.93 8.83
N TYR A 59 -3.49 -3.75 8.03
CA TYR A 59 -2.40 -4.58 8.50
C TYR A 59 -1.20 -3.75 8.97
N ALA A 60 -0.75 -2.78 8.18
CA ALA A 60 0.35 -1.91 8.58
C ALA A 60 0.03 -1.15 9.88
N ARG A 61 -1.18 -0.59 10.02
CA ARG A 61 -1.60 0.09 11.25
C ARG A 61 -1.63 -0.84 12.47
N ALA A 62 -1.98 -2.11 12.29
CA ALA A 62 -2.02 -3.07 13.40
C ALA A 62 -0.62 -3.49 13.89
N PHE A 63 0.38 -3.55 13.00
CA PHE A 63 1.67 -4.17 13.30
C PHE A 63 2.89 -3.23 13.25
N ALA A 64 2.74 -1.98 12.80
CA ALA A 64 3.84 -1.00 12.76
C ALA A 64 4.32 -0.52 14.14
N GLY A 65 3.53 -0.71 15.19
CA GLY A 65 3.80 -0.20 16.55
C GLY A 65 3.67 1.32 16.69
N ARG A 66 3.93 2.09 15.62
CA ARG A 66 3.82 3.56 15.56
C ARG A 66 3.22 4.03 14.23
N PRO A 67 2.31 5.02 14.20
CA PRO A 67 1.67 5.50 12.96
C PRO A 67 2.65 6.01 11.88
N GLU A 68 3.75 6.65 12.27
CA GLU A 68 4.81 7.17 11.40
C GLU A 68 5.57 6.07 10.64
N TYR A 69 5.49 4.83 11.11
CA TYR A 69 6.06 3.68 10.45
C TYR A 69 5.12 3.09 9.39
N VAL A 70 4.00 3.76 9.08
CA VAL A 70 3.11 3.41 7.97
C VAL A 70 3.26 4.46 6.87
N LEU A 71 3.87 4.07 5.75
CA LEU A 71 4.15 4.96 4.63
C LEU A 71 3.58 4.39 3.33
N VAL A 72 3.02 5.27 2.51
CA VAL A 72 2.48 4.97 1.19
C VAL A 72 3.43 5.47 0.12
N ILE A 73 3.80 4.59 -0.80
CA ILE A 73 4.54 4.97 -2.02
C ILE A 73 3.57 5.70 -2.94
N THR A 74 3.94 6.89 -3.40
CA THR A 74 3.12 7.73 -4.30
C THR A 74 3.78 7.92 -5.67
N PRO A 75 3.00 8.12 -6.76
CA PRO A 75 3.57 8.25 -8.10
C PRO A 75 4.45 9.48 -8.34
N THR A 76 4.25 10.58 -7.61
CA THR A 76 4.99 11.85 -7.85
C THR A 76 5.67 12.43 -6.61
N ALA A 77 5.40 11.92 -5.41
CA ALA A 77 5.80 12.56 -4.16
C ALA A 77 6.52 11.60 -3.19
N GLY A 78 7.06 10.48 -3.67
CA GLY A 78 7.86 9.57 -2.83
C GLY A 78 7.01 8.88 -1.76
N LEU A 79 7.48 8.90 -0.51
CA LEU A 79 6.82 8.27 0.64
C LEU A 79 5.96 9.29 1.39
N ARG A 80 4.69 8.96 1.64
CA ARG A 80 3.77 9.84 2.38
C ARG A 80 3.00 9.07 3.45
N SER A 81 2.63 9.75 4.53
CA SER A 81 1.68 9.19 5.50
C SER A 81 0.35 8.84 4.80
N PRO A 82 -0.33 7.74 5.18
CA PRO A 82 -1.69 7.47 4.70
C PRO A 82 -2.68 8.58 5.10
N ASP A 83 -2.36 9.40 6.09
CA ASP A 83 -3.20 10.50 6.56
C ASP A 83 -2.88 11.83 5.85
N ALA A 84 -1.89 11.85 4.95
CA ALA A 84 -1.60 13.02 4.11
C ALA A 84 -2.85 13.39 3.28
N LEU A 85 -3.26 14.65 3.39
CA LEU A 85 -4.40 15.17 2.65
C LEU A 85 -4.04 15.37 1.18
N VAL A 86 -4.88 14.86 0.29
CA VAL A 86 -4.74 15.03 -1.15
C VAL A 86 -5.99 15.66 -1.74
N THR A 87 -5.81 16.47 -2.76
CA THR A 87 -6.89 17.09 -3.53
C THR A 87 -7.04 16.41 -4.89
N LEU A 88 -8.07 16.80 -5.64
CA LEU A 88 -8.32 16.32 -6.99
C LEU A 88 -7.13 16.60 -7.92
N ASP A 89 -6.45 17.74 -7.76
CA ASP A 89 -5.30 18.09 -8.61
C ASP A 89 -4.08 17.23 -8.29
N VAL A 90 -3.85 16.90 -7.02
CA VAL A 90 -2.82 15.92 -6.63
C VAL A 90 -3.14 14.56 -7.26
N LEU A 91 -4.40 14.11 -7.17
CA LEU A 91 -4.81 12.83 -7.74
C LEU A 91 -4.68 12.80 -9.28
N ARG A 92 -5.01 13.90 -9.97
CA ARG A 92 -4.75 14.07 -11.41
C ARG A 92 -3.26 14.01 -11.73
N GLY A 93 -2.42 14.61 -10.89
CA GLY A 93 -0.96 14.51 -11.00
C GLY A 93 -0.48 13.05 -10.90
N PHE A 94 -0.99 12.30 -9.93
CA PHE A 94 -0.70 10.88 -9.79
C PHE A 94 -1.14 10.07 -11.01
N ALA A 95 -2.32 10.37 -11.59
CA ALA A 95 -2.86 9.67 -12.74
C ALA A 95 -2.03 9.81 -14.02
N ARG A 96 -1.19 10.86 -14.12
CA ARG A 96 -0.32 11.12 -15.28
C ARG A 96 0.98 10.31 -15.28
N ILE A 97 1.31 9.64 -14.17
CA ILE A 97 2.55 8.87 -14.06
C ILE A 97 2.22 7.38 -14.15
N ASP A 98 2.73 6.72 -15.19
CA ASP A 98 2.80 5.27 -15.20
C ASP A 98 4.04 4.82 -14.45
N ILE A 99 3.91 4.45 -13.18
CA ILE A 99 5.02 3.94 -12.37
C ILE A 99 5.77 2.74 -12.99
N ALA A 100 5.21 2.08 -14.01
CA ALA A 100 5.88 1.01 -14.75
C ALA A 100 7.02 1.52 -15.64
N ASP A 101 6.95 2.78 -16.09
CA ASP A 101 7.90 3.37 -17.03
C ASP A 101 9.27 3.64 -16.40
N GLY A 102 9.39 3.56 -15.07
CA GLY A 102 10.64 3.83 -14.36
C GLY A 102 11.11 5.27 -14.54
N SER A 103 10.21 6.21 -14.82
CA SER A 103 10.55 7.61 -15.09
C SER A 103 11.24 8.26 -13.90
N PRO A 104 12.17 9.22 -14.13
CA PRO A 104 12.80 9.98 -13.06
C PRO A 104 11.79 10.72 -12.17
N ARG A 105 10.63 11.09 -12.71
CA ARG A 105 9.53 11.73 -11.96
C ARG A 105 9.00 10.85 -10.83
N PHE A 106 8.97 9.54 -11.04
CA PHE A 106 8.62 8.58 -9.99
C PHE A 106 9.84 8.22 -9.13
N ARG A 107 10.98 7.88 -9.76
CA ARG A 107 12.15 7.31 -9.07
C ARG A 107 12.83 8.29 -8.14
N ARG A 108 13.03 9.56 -8.54
CA ARG A 108 13.78 10.55 -7.77
C ARG A 108 13.16 10.83 -6.39
N PRO A 109 11.86 11.16 -6.27
CA PRO A 109 11.28 11.43 -4.96
C PRO A 109 11.25 10.16 -4.08
N LEU A 110 10.98 8.98 -4.66
CA LEU A 110 11.02 7.72 -3.91
C LEU A 110 12.42 7.42 -3.37
N LEU A 111 13.46 7.61 -4.18
CA LEU A 111 14.85 7.39 -3.77
C LEU A 111 15.28 8.37 -2.66
N GLY A 112 14.90 9.65 -2.79
CA GLY A 112 15.20 10.67 -1.78
C GLY A 112 14.59 10.31 -0.42
N ASP A 113 13.29 10.00 -0.41
CA ASP A 113 12.59 9.66 0.83
C ASP A 113 13.07 8.32 1.40
N ALA A 114 13.40 7.33 0.56
CA ALA A 114 13.97 6.07 1.02
C ALA A 114 15.35 6.27 1.68
N LYS A 115 16.20 7.13 1.13
CA LYS A 115 17.50 7.49 1.72
C LYS A 115 17.34 8.23 3.05
N ALA A 116 16.39 9.16 3.14
CA ALA A 116 16.10 9.84 4.41
C ALA A 116 15.56 8.86 5.46
N LEU A 117 14.70 7.93 5.04
CA LEU A 117 14.18 6.91 5.94
C LEU A 117 15.29 6.00 6.49
N VAL A 118 16.17 5.49 5.61
CA VAL A 118 17.21 4.53 6.04
C VAL A 118 18.20 5.13 7.03
N THR A 119 18.45 6.45 6.98
CA THR A 119 19.32 7.13 7.96
C THR A 119 18.74 7.20 9.36
N GLY A 120 17.41 7.07 9.50
CA GLY A 120 16.72 7.07 10.80
C GLY A 120 16.46 5.67 11.38
N LEU A 121 16.85 4.61 10.66
CA LEU A 121 16.64 3.22 11.09
C LEU A 121 17.85 2.67 11.84
N ALA A 122 17.60 1.92 12.90
CA ALA A 122 18.62 1.10 13.56
C ALA A 122 19.05 -0.07 12.65
N GLY A 123 20.18 -0.69 12.99
CA GLY A 123 20.76 -1.78 12.18
C GLY A 123 19.87 -3.03 12.08
N ASP A 124 19.07 -3.29 13.10
CA ASP A 124 18.14 -4.41 13.21
C ASP A 124 16.71 -4.08 12.72
N ASP A 125 16.42 -2.83 12.39
CA ASP A 125 15.10 -2.42 11.91
C ASP A 125 14.79 -2.97 10.51
N GLU A 126 13.53 -3.33 10.31
CA GLU A 126 13.04 -3.94 9.07
C GLU A 126 12.14 -2.99 8.28
N VAL A 127 12.20 -3.11 6.95
CA VAL A 127 11.30 -2.41 6.03
C VAL A 127 10.43 -3.43 5.32
N ILE A 128 9.13 -3.43 5.62
CA ILE A 128 8.17 -4.41 5.12
C ILE A 128 7.37 -3.82 3.95
N LEU A 129 7.61 -4.34 2.75
CA LEU A 129 6.90 -3.95 1.54
C LEU A 129 5.58 -4.72 1.42
N LEU A 130 4.47 -4.01 1.59
CA LEU A 130 3.13 -4.50 1.28
C LEU A 130 2.78 -4.15 -0.16
N GLY A 131 3.28 -4.96 -1.11
CA GLY A 131 3.07 -4.74 -2.53
C GLY A 131 3.36 -5.96 -3.39
N SER A 132 3.17 -5.82 -4.70
CA SER A 132 3.72 -6.79 -5.64
C SER A 132 5.24 -6.64 -5.69
N ILE A 133 5.97 -7.74 -5.52
CA ILE A 133 7.42 -7.79 -5.76
C ILE A 133 7.76 -8.26 -7.18
N ALA A 134 6.74 -8.61 -7.98
CA ALA A 134 6.93 -9.20 -9.30
C ALA A 134 7.32 -8.18 -10.39
N SER A 135 7.20 -6.88 -10.11
CA SER A 135 7.56 -5.80 -11.05
C SER A 135 8.64 -4.90 -10.45
N SER A 136 9.65 -4.56 -11.24
CA SER A 136 10.83 -3.75 -10.87
C SER A 136 10.52 -2.33 -10.38
N LYS A 137 9.36 -1.79 -10.75
CA LYS A 137 8.88 -0.40 -10.56
C LYS A 137 9.49 0.35 -9.35
N TYR A 138 9.07 -0.02 -8.14
CA TYR A 138 9.59 0.51 -6.88
C TYR A 138 10.58 -0.45 -6.22
N VAL A 139 10.53 -1.74 -6.57
CA VAL A 139 11.35 -2.77 -5.93
C VAL A 139 12.82 -2.45 -6.11
N ASP A 140 13.26 -2.09 -7.33
CA ASP A 140 14.67 -1.83 -7.60
C ASP A 140 15.19 -0.60 -6.83
N VAL A 141 14.36 0.45 -6.73
CA VAL A 141 14.71 1.65 -5.95
C VAL A 141 14.87 1.32 -4.48
N LEU A 142 13.91 0.59 -3.92
CA LEU A 142 13.89 0.24 -2.50
C LEU A 142 14.99 -0.77 -2.16
N SER A 143 15.20 -1.79 -2.99
CA SER A 143 16.26 -2.78 -2.80
C SER A 143 17.65 -2.14 -2.84
N GLY A 144 17.87 -1.16 -3.72
CA GLY A 144 19.13 -0.42 -3.78
C GLY A 144 19.44 0.42 -2.54
N VAL A 145 18.44 0.73 -1.71
CA VAL A 145 18.61 1.52 -0.47
C VAL A 145 18.63 0.63 0.77
N PHE A 146 17.71 -0.31 0.88
CA PHE A 146 17.48 -1.09 2.10
C PHE A 146 18.19 -2.46 2.08
N GLY A 147 18.59 -2.97 0.91
CA GLY A 147 19.24 -4.28 0.76
C GLY A 147 18.41 -5.40 1.40
N ALA A 148 19.07 -6.27 2.19
CA ALA A 148 18.44 -7.39 2.88
C ALA A 148 17.37 -6.99 3.93
N ARG A 149 17.35 -5.71 4.36
CA ARG A 149 16.33 -5.18 5.28
C ARG A 149 14.99 -4.93 4.59
N LEU A 150 14.96 -4.88 3.25
CA LEU A 150 13.69 -4.85 2.51
C LEU A 150 13.10 -6.25 2.49
N LYS A 151 12.02 -6.45 3.22
CA LYS A 151 11.30 -7.72 3.32
C LYS A 151 9.88 -7.61 2.76
N PHE A 152 9.26 -8.76 2.51
CA PHE A 152 7.87 -8.84 2.09
C PHE A 152 7.20 -10.08 2.72
N PRO A 153 5.85 -10.11 2.83
CA PRO A 153 5.16 -11.28 3.35
C PRO A 153 5.31 -12.49 2.41
N LEU A 154 5.88 -13.59 2.91
CA LEU A 154 6.12 -14.80 2.10
C LEU A 154 4.82 -15.34 1.51
N ALA A 155 3.73 -15.21 2.26
CA ALA A 155 2.39 -15.63 1.84
C ALA A 155 1.82 -14.84 0.64
N PHE A 156 2.49 -13.79 0.16
CA PHE A 156 2.08 -13.07 -1.06
C PHE A 156 2.43 -13.82 -2.35
N VAL A 157 3.40 -14.73 -2.32
CA VAL A 157 3.82 -15.47 -3.52
C VAL A 157 2.63 -16.25 -4.09
N GLY A 158 2.41 -16.11 -5.40
CA GLY A 158 1.30 -16.74 -6.11
C GLY A 158 -0.10 -16.16 -5.82
N ARG A 159 -0.24 -15.16 -4.93
CA ARG A 159 -1.54 -14.54 -4.61
C ARG A 159 -1.81 -13.28 -5.42
N GLY A 160 -3.00 -13.22 -6.02
CA GLY A 160 -3.53 -12.00 -6.61
C GLY A 160 -3.92 -10.94 -5.56
N ASP A 161 -4.06 -9.69 -6.00
CA ASP A 161 -4.29 -8.49 -5.17
C ASP A 161 -5.43 -8.66 -4.14
N MET A 162 -6.60 -9.09 -4.58
CA MET A 162 -7.75 -9.26 -3.68
C MET A 162 -7.53 -10.36 -2.64
N SER A 163 -6.87 -11.46 -3.03
CA SER A 163 -6.51 -12.54 -2.09
C SER A 163 -5.50 -12.07 -1.06
N ARG A 164 -4.55 -11.20 -1.44
CA ARG A 164 -3.61 -10.58 -0.50
C ARG A 164 -4.33 -9.64 0.45
N GLY A 165 -5.22 -8.79 -0.06
CA GLY A 165 -6.05 -7.91 0.77
C GLY A 165 -6.88 -8.66 1.81
N GLY A 166 -7.57 -9.72 1.39
CA GLY A 166 -8.36 -10.56 2.29
C GLY A 166 -7.51 -11.29 3.33
N LEU A 167 -6.33 -11.79 2.96
CA LEU A 167 -5.39 -12.42 3.89
C LEU A 167 -4.96 -11.43 4.98
N LEU A 168 -4.55 -10.23 4.59
CA LEU A 168 -4.11 -9.19 5.51
C LEU A 168 -5.20 -8.81 6.52
N LEU A 169 -6.45 -8.67 6.07
CA LEU A 169 -7.56 -8.38 6.99
C LEU A 169 -7.85 -9.52 7.97
N ARG A 170 -7.68 -10.78 7.56
CA ARG A 170 -7.81 -11.92 8.48
C ARG A 170 -6.71 -11.94 9.52
N CYS A 171 -5.47 -11.70 9.11
CA CYS A 171 -4.35 -11.54 10.02
C CYS A 171 -4.61 -10.45 11.07
N VAL A 172 -5.19 -9.31 10.67
CA VAL A 172 -5.59 -8.26 11.62
C VAL A 172 -6.67 -8.75 12.58
N THR A 173 -7.68 -9.48 12.09
CA THR A 173 -8.76 -10.03 12.93
C THR A 173 -8.24 -11.09 13.91
N GLU A 174 -7.26 -11.88 13.50
CA GLU A 174 -6.62 -12.94 14.28
C GLU A 174 -5.50 -12.42 15.20
N GLY A 175 -5.14 -11.13 15.12
CA GLY A 175 -3.97 -10.59 15.83
C GLY A 175 -2.65 -11.23 15.41
N ARG A 176 -2.58 -11.82 14.21
CA ARG A 176 -1.48 -12.66 13.75
C ARG A 176 -0.69 -12.01 12.62
N GLU A 177 0.54 -11.64 12.92
CA GLU A 177 1.48 -11.14 11.92
C GLU A 177 1.99 -12.27 11.00
N LEU A 178 2.23 -11.95 9.73
CA LEU A 178 2.76 -12.84 8.71
C LEU A 178 4.28 -12.96 8.83
N PRO A 179 4.87 -14.12 8.49
CA PRO A 179 6.31 -14.24 8.31
C PRO A 179 6.77 -13.45 7.08
N TYR A 180 7.92 -12.78 7.23
CA TYR A 180 8.55 -12.00 6.18
C TYR A 180 9.84 -12.64 5.68
N ALA A 181 10.13 -12.47 4.40
CA ALA A 181 11.40 -12.88 3.78
C ALA A 181 12.04 -11.67 3.07
N PRO A 182 13.38 -11.61 2.97
CA PRO A 182 14.06 -10.62 2.14
C PRO A 182 13.52 -10.63 0.72
N VAL A 183 13.41 -9.45 0.11
CA VAL A 183 13.09 -9.32 -1.32
C VAL A 183 14.26 -9.79 -2.18
N ASP A 184 15.48 -9.62 -1.68
CA ASP A 184 16.69 -10.13 -2.32
C ASP A 184 16.68 -11.67 -2.37
N GLY A 185 17.07 -12.23 -3.51
CA GLY A 185 17.02 -13.68 -3.78
C GLY A 185 15.62 -14.32 -3.81
N ALA A 186 14.54 -13.55 -3.64
CA ALA A 186 13.19 -14.12 -3.55
C ALA A 186 12.67 -14.66 -4.89
N ILE A 187 12.04 -15.84 -4.84
CA ILE A 187 11.26 -16.37 -5.96
C ILE A 187 10.03 -15.47 -6.18
N ARG A 188 10.06 -14.65 -7.23
CA ARG A 188 9.06 -13.61 -7.50
C ARG A 188 7.73 -14.14 -8.06
N ARG A 189 7.69 -15.40 -8.53
CA ARG A 189 6.53 -16.08 -9.11
C ARG A 189 6.46 -17.51 -8.58
N GLY A 190 5.30 -17.95 -8.10
CA GLY A 190 5.10 -19.30 -7.58
C GLY A 190 3.70 -19.82 -7.83
N ALA A 191 3.48 -21.11 -7.53
CA ALA A 191 2.19 -21.75 -7.68
C ALA A 191 1.11 -21.00 -6.89
N ARG A 192 -0.06 -20.86 -7.50
CA ARG A 192 -1.20 -20.16 -6.87
C ARG A 192 -1.63 -20.93 -5.62
N PRO A 193 -1.55 -20.35 -4.42
CA PRO A 193 -1.98 -21.04 -3.21
C PRO A 193 -3.51 -21.19 -3.17
N PRO A 194 -4.04 -22.10 -2.32
CA PRO A 194 -5.47 -22.32 -2.21
C PRO A 194 -6.23 -21.02 -1.86
N LYS A 195 -7.49 -20.96 -2.31
CA LYS A 195 -8.40 -19.87 -1.98
C LYS A 195 -8.55 -19.77 -0.46
N LEU A 196 -8.72 -18.55 0.04
CA LEU A 196 -9.03 -18.35 1.45
C LEU A 196 -10.41 -19.00 1.75
N PRO A 197 -10.54 -19.80 2.82
CA PRO A 197 -11.79 -20.46 3.16
C PRO A 197 -12.88 -19.42 3.44
N PRO A 198 -14.16 -19.66 3.13
CA PRO A 198 -15.25 -18.72 3.43
C PRO A 198 -15.21 -18.27 4.90
N LEU A 199 -15.49 -16.98 5.16
CA LEU A 199 -15.67 -16.54 6.54
C LEU A 199 -16.99 -17.10 7.08
N PRO A 200 -17.05 -17.51 8.36
CA PRO A 200 -18.32 -17.85 9.00
C PRO A 200 -19.28 -16.68 8.87
N ARG A 201 -20.56 -16.94 8.57
CA ARG A 201 -21.59 -15.90 8.62
C ARG A 201 -21.65 -15.38 10.05
N ARG A 202 -21.39 -14.08 10.25
CA ARG A 202 -21.73 -13.40 11.50
C ARG A 202 -23.25 -13.46 11.65
N VAL A 203 -23.74 -14.22 12.61
CA VAL A 203 -25.11 -14.11 13.09
C VAL A 203 -25.17 -12.78 13.82
N VAL A 204 -25.89 -11.81 13.25
CA VAL A 204 -26.21 -10.58 13.98
C VAL A 204 -27.30 -10.98 14.98
N PRO A 205 -27.10 -10.82 16.30
CA PRO A 205 -28.17 -11.05 17.25
C PRO A 205 -29.32 -10.11 16.90
N THR A 206 -30.49 -10.64 16.60
CA THR A 206 -31.72 -9.86 16.59
C THR A 206 -31.93 -9.38 18.03
N GLY A 207 -31.69 -8.09 18.26
CA GLY A 207 -31.98 -7.47 19.55
C GLY A 207 -33.46 -7.68 19.89
N GLY A 208 -33.70 -8.14 21.11
CA GLY A 208 -35.01 -8.10 21.77
C GLY A 208 -35.25 -6.78 22.48
#